data_AF-A0A1M3JZ00-F1
#
_entry.id   AF-A0A1M3JZ00-F1
#
_cell.length_a   1.000
_cell.length_b   1.000
_cell.length_c   1.000
_cell.angle_alpha   90.00
_cell.angle_beta   90.00
_cell.angle_gamma   90.00
#
_symmetry.space_group_name_H-M   'P 1'
#
loop_
_entity.id
_entity.type
_entity.pdbx_description
1 polymer ?
#
loop_
_entity_poly.entity_id
_entity_poly.type
_entity_poly.pdbx_seq_one_letter_code
_entity_poly.pdbx_strand_id
1 'polypeptide(L)'
;MLGATVGFNFNLAIIIVIFVLLLNACQPLAKELIPVTSENGFSVYLPLLMNAGEIITSPPDNLPIVHLPFQQTNDYTKDYFSQMAIFWFGKVEINTNYYDVRIGYGPDALYLYIATFDRLLWYDKTPSADELPDWDSISLYINPASSNQLVANQAAKFVASLAPFELSRDRYQAAYRWNGTQWVRGNYAFTTIADWRGEAMNDPDDDRGWNISFKIPFSSLGIFQQPLENNIWRMAITGHDRDYLNGDTIPPQNWPAAFSESEATNWGSLSFGLLPNGTINGTSQGNLIIQEGLNGTIVQDASPGGFTVCGDNLNFWTQWGEKVYTPTDNYTAVVQNQRDIADWPCYSKYFLAFPISSIPANTAILSAKLKLHLYGNSGKWNDPVFHPYRSLIQVSRSGGGWNENSLNWNNAPQLLENISQTWVDPIETFSGWPGVPYEWDVATALRKAIQDNESMLYLALYSADGAYHSGKYFSTSEVEDWNAAARPALIVNYGTP
;
A
#
# COMPACT_ATOMS: atom_id res chain seq x y z
N MET A 1 -8.94 77.79 -42.87
CA MET A 1 -8.14 78.61 -41.94
C MET A 1 -7.70 77.69 -40.81
N LEU A 2 -6.38 77.45 -40.70
CA LEU A 2 -5.61 76.89 -39.57
C LEU A 2 -6.20 75.61 -38.92
N GLY A 3 -5.69 74.38 -39.11
CA GLY A 3 -4.31 73.95 -39.29
C GLY A 3 -3.77 73.44 -37.94
N ALA A 4 -3.61 72.11 -37.77
CA ALA A 4 -2.57 71.46 -36.96
C ALA A 4 -2.74 69.93 -36.93
N THR A 5 -1.85 69.26 -37.63
CA THR A 5 -1.46 67.85 -37.53
C THR A 5 -0.67 67.58 -36.23
N VAL A 6 -1.06 66.57 -35.46
CA VAL A 6 -0.23 65.85 -34.46
C VAL A 6 -0.77 64.41 -34.46
N GLY A 7 -0.04 63.35 -34.79
CA GLY A 7 1.32 63.02 -34.39
C GLY A 7 1.24 61.74 -33.54
N PHE A 8 0.82 60.63 -34.15
CA PHE A 8 0.96 59.28 -33.59
C PHE A 8 2.45 58.96 -33.48
N ASN A 9 3.02 58.94 -32.26
CA ASN A 9 4.26 58.24 -31.92
C ASN A 9 4.64 58.49 -30.45
N PHE A 10 3.92 57.90 -29.51
CA PHE A 10 4.39 57.74 -28.13
C PHE A 10 3.55 56.65 -27.46
N ASN A 11 3.89 55.38 -27.68
CA ASN A 11 3.56 54.27 -26.76
C ASN A 11 4.07 52.89 -27.22
N LEU A 12 4.61 52.73 -28.43
CA LEU A 12 5.19 51.43 -28.84
C LEU A 12 6.59 51.20 -28.26
N ALA A 13 7.40 52.25 -28.09
CA ALA A 13 8.76 52.15 -27.56
C ALA A 13 8.81 51.79 -26.06
N ILE A 14 7.83 52.24 -25.26
CA ILE A 14 7.76 51.93 -23.82
C ILE A 14 7.29 50.47 -23.60
N ILE A 15 6.37 49.98 -24.43
CA ILE A 15 5.91 48.59 -24.36
C ILE A 15 7.02 47.63 -24.80
N ILE A 16 7.82 47.97 -25.82
CA ILE A 16 8.96 47.14 -26.24
C ILE A 16 10.06 47.12 -25.17
N VAL A 17 10.35 48.25 -24.50
CA VAL A 17 11.35 48.29 -23.42
C VAL A 17 10.91 47.48 -22.19
N ILE A 18 9.62 47.52 -21.82
CA ILE A 18 9.10 46.73 -20.70
C ILE A 18 9.05 45.22 -21.06
N PHE A 19 8.74 44.86 -22.32
CA PHE A 19 8.74 43.47 -22.77
C PHE A 19 10.16 42.88 -22.89
N VAL A 20 11.15 43.68 -23.28
CA VAL A 20 12.58 43.28 -23.30
C VAL A 20 13.15 43.18 -21.87
N LEU A 21 12.69 43.99 -20.92
CA LEU A 21 13.08 43.87 -19.50
C LEU A 21 12.45 42.65 -18.82
N LEU A 22 11.22 42.25 -19.19
CA LEU A 22 10.56 41.05 -18.68
C LEU A 22 11.12 39.75 -19.29
N LEU A 23 11.58 39.78 -20.55
CA LEU A 23 12.24 38.62 -21.19
C LEU A 23 13.69 38.40 -20.72
N ASN A 24 14.37 39.43 -20.21
CA ASN A 24 15.71 39.29 -19.61
C ASN A 24 15.70 38.90 -18.13
N ALA A 25 14.54 38.91 -17.46
CA ALA A 25 14.38 38.42 -16.09
C ALA A 25 14.05 36.90 -16.03
N CYS A 26 13.95 36.24 -17.18
CA CYS A 26 13.65 34.82 -17.30
C CYS A 26 14.67 34.13 -18.23
N GLN A 27 15.94 34.22 -17.88
CA GLN A 27 16.94 33.27 -18.35
C GLN A 27 17.38 32.42 -17.16
N PRO A 28 17.51 31.08 -17.30
CA PRO A 28 18.15 30.29 -16.28
C PRO A 28 19.55 30.84 -16.09
N LEU A 29 19.89 31.24 -14.87
CA LEU A 29 21.26 31.60 -14.52
C LEU A 29 22.12 30.40 -14.90
N ALA A 30 22.97 30.55 -15.92
CA ALA A 30 23.99 29.56 -16.18
C ALA A 30 24.76 29.37 -14.89
N LYS A 31 24.85 28.13 -14.38
CA LYS A 31 25.74 27.80 -13.27
C LYS A 31 27.16 28.10 -13.74
N GLU A 32 27.63 29.32 -13.51
CA GLU A 32 29.05 29.62 -13.51
C GLU A 32 29.65 28.86 -12.33
N LEU A 33 30.33 27.75 -12.64
CA LEU A 33 31.32 27.18 -11.75
C LEU A 33 32.40 28.25 -11.58
N ILE A 34 32.39 28.97 -10.46
CA ILE A 34 33.52 29.80 -10.04
C ILE A 34 34.64 28.83 -9.66
N PRO A 35 35.74 28.73 -10.43
CA PRO A 35 36.88 27.95 -9.99
C PRO A 35 37.62 28.78 -8.93
N VAL A 36 37.51 28.40 -7.66
CA VAL A 36 38.42 28.88 -6.63
C VAL A 36 39.71 28.09 -6.78
N THR A 37 40.61 28.54 -7.65
CA THR A 37 41.99 28.04 -7.68
C THR A 37 42.75 28.63 -6.51
N SER A 38 43.20 27.78 -5.57
CA SER A 38 44.28 28.16 -4.66
C SER A 38 45.61 28.11 -5.41
N GLU A 39 46.49 29.09 -5.22
CA GLU A 39 47.76 29.25 -5.95
C GLU A 39 48.79 28.11 -5.72
N ASN A 40 48.45 27.03 -5.00
CA ASN A 40 49.39 25.97 -4.65
C ASN A 40 48.97 24.54 -5.06
N GLY A 41 48.08 24.35 -6.03
CA GLY A 41 47.92 23.04 -6.69
C GLY A 41 47.35 21.91 -5.81
N PHE A 42 46.71 22.23 -4.69
CA PHE A 42 45.93 21.27 -3.91
C PHE A 42 44.44 21.42 -4.22
N SER A 43 43.80 20.32 -4.63
CA SER A 43 42.33 20.23 -4.70
C SER A 43 41.77 20.26 -3.29
N VAL A 44 41.08 21.34 -2.92
CA VAL A 44 40.29 21.42 -1.70
C VAL A 44 38.88 20.93 -2.05
N TYR A 45 38.49 19.78 -1.51
CA TYR A 45 37.10 19.33 -1.54
C TYR A 45 36.33 20.12 -0.48
N LEU A 46 35.58 21.13 -0.90
CA LEU A 46 34.58 21.75 -0.04
C LEU A 46 33.43 20.74 0.09
N PRO A 47 32.99 20.37 1.31
CA PRO A 47 31.77 19.60 1.46
C PRO A 47 30.64 20.43 0.84
N LEU A 48 30.00 19.86 -0.17
CA LEU A 48 28.77 20.41 -0.71
C LEU A 48 27.71 20.22 0.38
N LEU A 49 27.56 21.23 1.26
CA LEU A 49 26.35 21.39 2.04
C LEU A 49 25.24 21.79 1.07
N MET A 50 24.68 20.80 0.37
CA MET A 50 23.29 20.92 -0.04
C MET A 50 22.54 21.18 1.26
N ASN A 51 21.72 22.23 1.30
CA ASN A 51 20.67 22.30 2.30
C ASN A 51 20.01 20.92 2.27
N ALA A 52 20.24 20.13 3.32
CA ALA A 52 19.39 19.01 3.60
C ALA A 52 18.00 19.66 3.72
N GLY A 53 17.20 19.57 2.66
CA GLY A 53 15.76 19.47 2.87
C GLY A 53 15.60 18.46 3.99
N GLU A 54 14.83 18.83 5.00
CA GLU A 54 14.66 18.13 6.27
C GLU A 54 15.09 16.68 6.15
N ILE A 55 16.07 16.24 6.95
CA ILE A 55 16.39 14.83 7.05
C ILE A 55 15.06 14.15 7.36
N ILE A 56 14.47 13.52 6.35
CA ILE A 56 13.33 12.64 6.49
C ILE A 56 13.95 11.49 7.27
N THR A 57 13.85 11.54 8.60
CA THR A 57 14.25 10.41 9.43
C THR A 57 13.46 9.24 8.89
N SER A 58 14.15 8.22 8.38
CA SER A 58 13.46 6.99 8.01
C SER A 58 12.69 6.53 9.24
N PRO A 59 11.49 5.97 9.06
CA PRO A 59 10.81 5.30 10.16
C PRO A 59 11.79 4.30 10.81
N PRO A 60 11.69 4.04 12.13
CA PRO A 60 12.34 2.88 12.73
C PRO A 60 12.16 1.66 11.82
N ASP A 61 13.23 0.89 11.57
CA ASP A 61 13.32 -0.11 10.48
C ASP A 61 12.25 -1.22 10.52
N ASN A 62 11.49 -1.32 11.62
CA ASN A 62 10.43 -2.32 11.83
C ASN A 62 8.99 -1.77 11.74
N LEU A 63 8.78 -0.48 11.48
CA LEU A 63 7.43 0.08 11.31
C LEU A 63 7.03 0.08 9.84
N PRO A 64 5.76 -0.24 9.53
CA PRO A 64 5.29 -0.28 8.15
C PRO A 64 5.29 1.13 7.55
N ILE A 65 5.61 1.21 6.26
CA ILE A 65 5.45 2.40 5.43
C ILE A 65 4.55 2.05 4.24
N VAL A 66 3.58 2.90 3.94
CA VAL A 66 2.68 2.74 2.80
C VAL A 66 2.83 3.95 1.89
N HIS A 67 3.34 3.72 0.69
CA HIS A 67 3.43 4.69 -0.39
C HIS A 67 2.07 4.85 -1.05
N LEU A 68 1.53 6.07 -1.00
CA LEU A 68 0.19 6.41 -1.45
C LEU A 68 0.21 6.87 -2.90
N PRO A 69 -0.56 6.24 -3.79
CA PRO A 69 -0.67 6.70 -5.17
C PRO A 69 -1.58 7.93 -5.25
N PHE A 70 -1.14 8.93 -6.03
CA PHE A 70 -1.92 10.11 -6.37
C PHE A 70 -2.83 9.85 -7.57
N GLN A 71 -4.07 10.36 -7.54
CA GLN A 71 -4.94 10.44 -8.71
C GLN A 71 -5.68 11.78 -8.76
N GLN A 72 -5.86 12.30 -9.97
CA GLN A 72 -6.64 13.52 -10.21
C GLN A 72 -8.15 13.18 -10.20
N THR A 73 -8.72 12.93 -9.02
CA THR A 73 -10.13 12.56 -8.82
C THR A 73 -10.73 13.21 -7.58
N ASN A 74 -12.06 13.34 -7.54
CA ASN A 74 -12.83 13.77 -6.37
C ASN A 74 -13.38 12.58 -5.56
N ASP A 75 -13.24 11.34 -6.06
CA ASP A 75 -13.64 10.10 -5.39
C ASP A 75 -12.74 8.93 -5.85
N TYR A 76 -11.62 8.74 -5.16
CA TYR A 76 -10.66 7.67 -5.46
C TYR A 76 -11.28 6.28 -5.32
N THR A 77 -12.07 6.07 -4.26
CA THR A 77 -12.69 4.77 -3.95
C THR A 77 -13.65 4.31 -5.05
N LYS A 78 -14.23 5.26 -5.79
CA LYS A 78 -15.07 4.98 -6.94
C LYS A 78 -14.27 4.82 -8.23
N ASP A 79 -13.42 5.79 -8.56
CA ASP A 79 -12.87 5.95 -9.90
C ASP A 79 -11.57 5.15 -10.13
N TYR A 80 -10.78 4.94 -9.08
CA TYR A 80 -9.42 4.39 -9.16
C TYR A 80 -9.12 3.32 -8.12
N PHE A 81 -10.14 2.66 -7.58
CA PHE A 81 -10.01 1.67 -6.50
C PHE A 81 -8.90 0.64 -6.68
N SER A 82 -8.79 0.05 -7.87
CA SER A 82 -7.76 -0.97 -8.16
C SER A 82 -6.34 -0.42 -8.19
N GLN A 83 -6.16 0.89 -8.09
CA GLN A 83 -4.87 1.58 -8.08
C GLN A 83 -4.49 2.09 -6.69
N MET A 84 -5.33 1.90 -5.67
CA MET A 84 -5.01 2.26 -4.28
C MET A 84 -3.89 1.35 -3.74
N ALA A 85 -3.02 1.88 -2.88
CA ALA A 85 -2.07 1.05 -2.15
C ALA A 85 -2.82 0.11 -1.21
N ILE A 86 -2.36 -1.13 -1.06
CA ILE A 86 -3.02 -2.16 -0.25
C ILE A 86 -2.12 -2.70 0.86
N PHE A 87 -2.71 -2.88 2.05
CA PHE A 87 -2.10 -3.57 3.18
C PHE A 87 -3.19 -4.19 4.07
N TRP A 88 -2.78 -4.93 5.10
CA TRP A 88 -3.73 -5.66 5.94
C TRP A 88 -3.21 -5.93 7.35
N PHE A 89 -4.14 -6.33 8.22
CA PHE A 89 -3.88 -6.79 9.58
C PHE A 89 -5.08 -7.59 10.12
N GLY A 90 -4.93 -8.16 11.31
CA GLY A 90 -5.98 -8.98 11.94
C GLY A 90 -5.93 -10.43 11.48
N LYS A 91 -7.01 -11.16 11.73
CA LYS A 91 -7.15 -12.61 11.52
C LYS A 91 -8.58 -13.00 11.25
N VAL A 92 -8.78 -14.12 10.59
CA VAL A 92 -10.09 -14.74 10.38
C VAL A 92 -10.27 -15.82 11.43
N GLU A 93 -10.92 -15.47 12.53
CA GLU A 93 -11.32 -16.41 13.60
C GLU A 93 -12.78 -16.12 14.00
N ILE A 94 -13.34 -16.90 14.92
CA ILE A 94 -14.74 -16.76 15.35
C ILE A 94 -15.02 -15.39 16.00
N ASN A 95 -14.08 -14.84 16.77
CA ASN A 95 -14.24 -13.58 17.54
C ASN A 95 -13.09 -12.61 17.25
N THR A 96 -12.52 -12.66 16.05
CA THR A 96 -11.51 -11.68 15.62
C THR A 96 -11.69 -11.42 14.15
N ASN A 97 -11.46 -10.16 13.76
CA ASN A 97 -11.69 -9.70 12.41
C ASN A 97 -10.40 -9.56 11.62
N TYR A 98 -10.54 -9.63 10.31
CA TYR A 98 -9.45 -9.36 9.39
C TYR A 98 -9.76 -8.10 8.59
N TYR A 99 -8.76 -7.23 8.44
CA TYR A 99 -8.92 -5.94 7.79
C TYR A 99 -8.03 -5.84 6.54
N ASP A 100 -8.67 -5.68 5.40
CA ASP A 100 -8.07 -5.42 4.09
C ASP A 100 -8.20 -3.92 3.78
N VAL A 101 -7.08 -3.19 3.83
CA VAL A 101 -7.05 -1.74 3.75
C VAL A 101 -6.49 -1.27 2.42
N ARG A 102 -7.23 -0.40 1.75
CA ARG A 102 -6.81 0.33 0.55
C ARG A 102 -6.75 1.82 0.85
N ILE A 103 -5.70 2.48 0.38
CA ILE A 103 -5.48 3.91 0.62
C ILE A 103 -4.87 4.61 -0.61
N GLY A 104 -5.33 5.82 -0.87
CA GLY A 104 -4.85 6.69 -1.95
C GLY A 104 -5.19 8.14 -1.66
N TYR A 105 -4.67 9.07 -2.45
CA TYR A 105 -4.95 10.49 -2.25
C TYR A 105 -5.22 11.23 -3.56
N GLY A 106 -6.06 12.26 -3.46
CA GLY A 106 -6.37 13.17 -4.55
C GLY A 106 -5.88 14.59 -4.25
N PRO A 107 -6.35 15.59 -5.03
CA PRO A 107 -5.96 16.98 -4.83
C PRO A 107 -6.47 17.57 -3.52
N ASP A 108 -7.61 17.08 -3.00
CA ASP A 108 -8.33 17.68 -1.88
C ASP A 108 -8.42 16.81 -0.62
N ALA A 109 -8.19 15.50 -0.74
CA ALA A 109 -8.48 14.55 0.33
C ALA A 109 -7.61 13.29 0.30
N LEU A 110 -7.54 12.65 1.47
CA LEU A 110 -7.15 11.26 1.64
C LEU A 110 -8.39 10.37 1.49
N TYR A 111 -8.23 9.24 0.81
CA TYR A 111 -9.28 8.26 0.56
C TYR A 111 -8.86 6.89 1.09
N LEU A 112 -9.69 6.30 1.92
CA LEU A 112 -9.48 4.94 2.43
C LEU A 112 -10.70 4.08 2.13
N TYR A 113 -10.46 2.79 1.91
CA TYR A 113 -11.47 1.74 1.91
C TYR A 113 -10.97 0.62 2.80
N ILE A 114 -11.77 0.19 3.76
CA ILE A 114 -11.42 -0.87 4.70
C ILE A 114 -12.50 -1.94 4.57
N ALA A 115 -12.12 -3.12 4.10
CA ALA A 115 -12.97 -4.31 4.10
C ALA A 115 -12.64 -5.13 5.35
N THR A 116 -13.67 -5.45 6.14
CA THR A 116 -13.58 -6.21 7.38
C THR A 116 -14.24 -7.57 7.18
N PHE A 117 -13.49 -8.64 7.44
CA PHE A 117 -14.03 -10.00 7.45
C PHE A 117 -14.51 -10.19 8.87
N ASP A 118 -15.83 -10.19 9.02
CA ASP A 118 -16.51 -10.13 10.29
C ASP A 118 -17.68 -11.10 10.25
N ARG A 119 -17.77 -11.93 11.29
CA ARG A 119 -18.73 -13.02 11.35
C ARG A 119 -20.08 -12.53 11.81
N LEU A 120 -20.14 -11.62 12.78
CA LEU A 120 -21.38 -11.18 13.40
C LEU A 120 -21.44 -9.66 13.37
N LEU A 121 -22.37 -9.12 12.61
CA LEU A 121 -22.41 -7.68 12.36
C LEU A 121 -23.29 -6.95 13.37
N TRP A 122 -22.70 -6.17 14.25
CA TRP A 122 -23.41 -5.39 15.25
C TRP A 122 -23.10 -3.89 15.23
N TYR A 123 -24.18 -3.12 15.23
CA TYR A 123 -24.11 -1.68 15.40
C TYR A 123 -25.11 -1.19 16.44
N ASP A 124 -24.79 -0.07 17.09
CA ASP A 124 -25.71 0.62 17.99
C ASP A 124 -26.83 1.30 17.19
N LYS A 125 -28.09 1.11 17.56
CA LYS A 125 -29.22 1.80 16.89
C LYS A 125 -29.39 3.24 17.36
N THR A 126 -28.76 3.60 18.47
CA THR A 126 -28.83 4.91 19.13
C THR A 126 -27.44 5.39 19.59
N PRO A 127 -26.43 5.41 18.71
CA PRO A 127 -25.05 5.66 19.12
C PRO A 127 -24.87 7.04 19.73
N SER A 128 -24.06 7.11 20.78
CA SER A 128 -23.32 8.32 21.11
C SER A 128 -21.92 8.28 20.49
N ALA A 129 -21.31 9.45 20.31
CA ALA A 129 -20.00 9.54 19.67
C ALA A 129 -18.90 8.80 20.44
N ASP A 130 -19.00 8.78 21.78
CA ASP A 130 -17.98 8.20 22.64
C ASP A 130 -18.12 6.67 22.77
N GLU A 131 -19.30 6.13 22.47
CA GLU A 131 -19.60 4.69 22.45
C GLU A 131 -19.34 4.05 21.08
N LEU A 132 -19.07 4.82 20.02
CA LEU A 132 -18.80 4.27 18.68
C LEU A 132 -17.74 3.15 18.68
N PRO A 133 -16.61 3.26 19.42
CA PRO A 133 -15.61 2.20 19.53
C PRO A 133 -16.06 0.93 20.27
N ASP A 134 -17.22 0.94 20.93
CA ASP A 134 -17.73 -0.24 21.66
C ASP A 134 -18.51 -1.21 20.74
N TRP A 135 -18.55 -0.91 19.44
CA TRP A 135 -19.27 -1.64 18.38
C TRP A 135 -18.39 -1.78 17.14
N ASP A 136 -18.87 -2.49 16.13
CA ASP A 136 -18.18 -2.67 14.85
C ASP A 136 -17.87 -1.32 14.23
N SER A 137 -16.61 -0.94 14.29
CA SER A 137 -16.18 0.39 13.94
C SER A 137 -14.69 0.47 13.65
N ILE A 138 -14.30 1.53 12.96
CA ILE A 138 -12.91 1.86 12.71
C ILE A 138 -12.57 3.18 13.38
N SER A 139 -11.48 3.19 14.17
CA SER A 139 -10.76 4.41 14.54
C SER A 139 -9.53 4.58 13.65
N LEU A 140 -9.48 5.68 12.91
CA LEU A 140 -8.36 6.06 12.07
C LEU A 140 -7.62 7.24 12.70
N TYR A 141 -6.31 7.07 12.89
CA TYR A 141 -5.43 8.05 13.51
C TYR A 141 -4.46 8.61 12.46
N ILE A 142 -4.37 9.93 12.34
CA ILE A 142 -3.49 10.61 11.38
C ILE A 142 -2.70 11.71 12.09
N ASN A 143 -1.38 11.66 11.98
CA ASN A 143 -0.49 12.75 12.39
C ASN A 143 0.18 13.29 11.11
N PRO A 144 -0.15 14.50 10.66
CA PRO A 144 0.41 15.10 9.44
C PRO A 144 1.89 15.51 9.51
N ALA A 145 2.71 14.71 10.18
CA ALA A 145 4.14 14.90 10.37
C ALA A 145 4.81 13.53 10.52
N SER A 146 6.10 13.45 10.19
CA SER A 146 6.94 12.26 10.44
C SER A 146 7.30 12.06 11.92
N SER A 147 6.98 13.05 12.77
CA SER A 147 7.25 13.10 14.21
C SER A 147 6.73 11.87 14.96
N ASN A 148 7.54 11.39 15.91
CA ASN A 148 7.16 10.33 16.86
C ASN A 148 6.19 10.84 17.95
N GLN A 149 5.95 12.14 18.02
CA GLN A 149 5.02 12.77 18.94
C GLN A 149 3.81 13.33 18.16
N LEU A 150 2.64 13.26 18.78
CA LEU A 150 1.41 13.83 18.24
C LEU A 150 1.50 15.35 18.20
N VAL A 151 1.26 15.94 17.02
CA VAL A 151 1.29 17.39 16.86
C VAL A 151 -0.04 17.97 17.35
N ALA A 152 0.00 18.82 18.37
CA ALA A 152 -1.19 19.46 18.91
C ALA A 152 -1.96 20.23 17.83
N ASN A 153 -3.28 20.08 17.82
CA ASN A 153 -4.24 20.61 16.86
C ASN A 153 -4.06 20.16 15.39
N GLN A 154 -3.10 19.28 15.10
CA GLN A 154 -2.90 18.68 13.77
C GLN A 154 -3.13 17.17 13.74
N ALA A 155 -2.73 16.44 14.79
CA ALA A 155 -3.08 15.04 14.89
C ALA A 155 -4.60 14.89 15.04
N ALA A 156 -5.19 14.01 14.25
CA ALA A 156 -6.62 13.79 14.15
C ALA A 156 -6.95 12.31 14.36
N LYS A 157 -8.11 12.06 14.98
CA LYS A 157 -8.73 10.75 15.10
C LYS A 157 -10.12 10.83 14.48
N PHE A 158 -10.42 9.93 13.56
CA PHE A 158 -11.73 9.78 12.92
C PHE A 158 -12.28 8.42 13.30
N VAL A 159 -13.45 8.39 13.92
CA VAL A 159 -14.14 7.15 14.30
C VAL A 159 -15.38 7.03 13.43
N ALA A 160 -15.62 5.85 12.87
CA ALA A 160 -16.86 5.58 12.17
C ALA A 160 -17.29 4.12 12.34
N SER A 161 -18.56 3.93 12.70
CA SER A 161 -19.14 2.62 12.95
C SER A 161 -19.93 2.10 11.76
N LEU A 162 -20.04 0.77 11.67
CA LEU A 162 -21.02 0.10 10.84
C LEU A 162 -22.41 0.67 11.10
N ALA A 163 -23.18 0.87 10.04
CA ALA A 163 -24.62 1.12 10.13
C ALA A 163 -25.24 0.86 8.75
N PRO A 164 -26.54 0.51 8.69
CA PRO A 164 -27.27 0.41 7.42
C PRO A 164 -27.16 1.71 6.60
N PHE A 165 -27.04 1.56 5.28
CA PHE A 165 -26.79 2.69 4.37
C PHE A 165 -27.95 3.69 4.32
N GLU A 166 -29.16 3.29 4.72
CA GLU A 166 -30.35 4.13 4.78
C GLU A 166 -30.32 5.13 5.95
N LEU A 167 -29.46 4.90 6.95
CA LEU A 167 -29.33 5.77 8.11
C LEU A 167 -28.37 6.93 7.82
N SER A 168 -28.67 8.11 8.37
CA SER A 168 -27.73 9.23 8.32
C SER A 168 -26.45 8.86 9.07
N ARG A 169 -25.30 9.09 8.40
CA ARG A 169 -23.96 8.87 8.95
C ARG A 169 -23.60 9.84 10.08
N ASP A 170 -24.32 10.95 10.26
CA ASP A 170 -23.99 12.01 11.23
C ASP A 170 -23.85 11.52 12.68
N ARG A 171 -24.58 10.45 13.05
CA ARG A 171 -24.51 9.85 14.40
C ARG A 171 -23.53 8.68 14.49
N TYR A 172 -23.09 8.15 13.35
CA TYR A 172 -22.21 6.98 13.24
C TYR A 172 -20.77 7.35 12.90
N GLN A 173 -20.42 8.63 13.05
CA GLN A 173 -19.08 9.11 12.80
C GLN A 173 -18.74 10.26 13.77
N ALA A 174 -17.50 10.30 14.22
CA ALA A 174 -17.00 11.33 15.12
C ALA A 174 -15.56 11.69 14.78
N ALA A 175 -15.19 12.96 14.99
CA ALA A 175 -13.84 13.45 14.76
C ALA A 175 -13.27 14.11 16.02
N TYR A 176 -11.97 13.91 16.23
CA TYR A 176 -11.25 14.39 17.40
C TYR A 176 -9.90 14.99 16.96
N ARG A 177 -9.38 15.92 17.76
CA ARG A 177 -8.01 16.43 17.63
C ARG A 177 -7.24 16.21 18.91
N TRP A 178 -5.95 15.95 18.75
CA TRP A 178 -5.03 15.94 19.87
C TRP A 178 -4.80 17.38 20.36
N ASN A 179 -5.08 17.68 21.62
CA ASN A 179 -4.83 19.03 22.18
C ASN A 179 -3.45 19.17 22.84
N GLY A 180 -2.63 18.11 22.83
CA GLY A 180 -1.36 18.03 23.56
C GLY A 180 -1.38 17.02 24.71
N THR A 181 -2.55 16.66 25.24
CA THR A 181 -2.72 15.71 26.36
C THR A 181 -3.81 14.67 26.15
N GLN A 182 -4.87 15.00 25.40
CA GLN A 182 -5.99 14.11 25.15
C GLN A 182 -6.64 14.38 23.79
N TRP A 183 -7.39 13.40 23.31
CA TRP A 183 -8.26 13.54 22.14
C TRP A 183 -9.52 14.32 22.52
N VAL A 184 -9.72 15.47 21.88
CA VAL A 184 -10.87 16.34 22.11
C VAL A 184 -11.79 16.29 20.90
N ARG A 185 -13.06 15.97 21.13
CA ARG A 185 -14.08 15.91 20.08
C ARG A 185 -14.28 17.29 19.44
N GLY A 186 -14.46 17.31 18.12
CA GLY A 186 -14.78 18.52 17.39
C GLY A 186 -15.51 18.25 16.08
N ASN A 187 -15.92 19.33 15.41
CA ASN A 187 -16.65 19.27 14.14
C ASN A 187 -15.67 19.45 12.98
N TYR A 188 -14.92 18.39 12.66
CA TYR A 188 -14.01 18.36 11.51
C TYR A 188 -14.68 17.59 10.37
N ALA A 189 -14.66 18.16 9.16
CA ALA A 189 -15.38 17.57 8.04
C ALA A 189 -14.75 16.25 7.59
N PHE A 190 -15.54 15.20 7.46
CA PHE A 190 -15.18 13.98 6.74
C PHE A 190 -16.47 13.24 6.40
N THR A 191 -16.40 12.35 5.42
CA THR A 191 -17.56 11.55 5.03
C THR A 191 -17.19 10.08 5.04
N THR A 192 -18.13 9.27 5.49
CA THR A 192 -18.03 7.82 5.44
C THR A 192 -19.17 7.19 4.65
N ILE A 193 -18.90 6.05 4.05
CA ILE A 193 -19.89 5.18 3.42
C ILE A 193 -19.65 3.80 3.99
N ALA A 194 -20.67 3.18 4.57
CA ALA A 194 -20.60 1.81 5.08
C ALA A 194 -21.49 0.90 4.23
N ASP A 195 -21.05 -0.32 4.00
CA ASP A 195 -21.80 -1.37 3.31
C ASP A 195 -21.44 -2.73 3.94
N TRP A 196 -22.24 -3.76 3.68
CA TRP A 196 -22.12 -5.05 4.35
C TRP A 196 -22.68 -6.19 3.49
N ARG A 197 -22.28 -7.41 3.83
CA ARG A 197 -22.77 -8.63 3.20
C ARG A 197 -23.03 -9.68 4.25
N GLY A 198 -24.19 -10.30 4.15
CA GLY A 198 -24.66 -11.27 5.13
C GLY A 198 -26.16 -11.46 5.06
N GLU A 199 -26.71 -12.11 6.07
CA GLU A 199 -28.15 -12.36 6.22
C GLU A 199 -28.85 -11.16 6.87
N ALA A 200 -28.34 -10.69 8.01
CA ALA A 200 -28.88 -9.52 8.72
C ALA A 200 -27.90 -8.96 9.76
N MET A 201 -28.00 -7.65 10.05
CA MET A 201 -27.27 -7.04 11.17
C MET A 201 -28.02 -7.19 12.50
N ASN A 202 -27.26 -7.20 13.60
CA ASN A 202 -27.71 -7.30 14.99
C ASN A 202 -28.48 -8.59 15.28
N ASP A 203 -28.00 -9.70 14.75
CA ASP A 203 -28.52 -11.04 15.01
C ASP A 203 -27.37 -12.02 15.25
N PRO A 204 -27.65 -13.31 15.55
CA PRO A 204 -26.62 -14.29 15.87
C PRO A 204 -26.16 -15.12 14.65
N ASP A 205 -26.61 -14.79 13.42
CA ASP A 205 -26.35 -15.60 12.24
C ASP A 205 -25.01 -15.17 11.57
N ASP A 206 -24.26 -16.14 11.05
CA ASP A 206 -22.96 -15.86 10.44
C ASP A 206 -23.13 -15.06 9.13
N ASP A 207 -22.49 -13.89 9.06
CA ASP A 207 -22.44 -13.03 7.89
C ASP A 207 -21.16 -13.25 7.07
N ARG A 208 -20.83 -12.30 6.17
CA ARG A 208 -19.56 -12.28 5.42
C ARG A 208 -18.64 -11.15 5.86
N GLY A 209 -19.19 -10.06 6.36
CA GLY A 209 -18.42 -8.91 6.79
C GLY A 209 -18.98 -7.60 6.29
N TRP A 210 -18.20 -6.55 6.48
CA TRP A 210 -18.58 -5.19 6.15
C TRP A 210 -17.42 -4.40 5.58
N ASN A 211 -17.71 -3.22 5.06
CA ASN A 211 -16.69 -2.29 4.63
C ASN A 211 -17.06 -0.86 4.96
N ILE A 212 -16.03 -0.02 5.07
CA ILE A 212 -16.19 1.41 5.25
C ILE A 212 -15.18 2.20 4.42
N SER A 213 -15.69 3.18 3.68
CA SER A 213 -14.89 4.17 2.97
C SER A 213 -14.77 5.45 3.80
N PHE A 214 -13.59 6.06 3.82
CA PHE A 214 -13.36 7.39 4.36
C PHE A 214 -12.94 8.33 3.23
N LYS A 215 -13.55 9.53 3.18
CA LYS A 215 -13.00 10.69 2.49
C LYS A 215 -12.69 11.76 3.52
N ILE A 216 -11.40 12.08 3.67
CA ILE A 216 -10.89 13.04 4.66
C ILE A 216 -10.27 14.21 3.93
N PRO A 217 -10.98 15.34 3.81
CA PRO A 217 -10.42 16.56 3.26
C PRO A 217 -9.15 16.99 4.01
N PHE A 218 -8.13 17.42 3.28
CA PHE A 218 -6.90 17.94 3.90
C PHE A 218 -7.18 19.16 4.80
N SER A 219 -8.19 19.97 4.45
CA SER A 219 -8.63 21.10 5.26
C SER A 219 -9.06 20.67 6.67
N SER A 220 -9.62 19.47 6.81
CA SER A 220 -10.00 18.87 8.09
C SER A 220 -8.82 18.46 8.94
N LEU A 221 -7.63 18.36 8.33
CA LEU A 221 -6.33 18.17 9.00
C LEU A 221 -5.60 19.50 9.25
N GLY A 222 -6.14 20.64 8.78
CA GLY A 222 -5.50 21.95 8.86
C GLY A 222 -4.53 22.22 7.70
N ILE A 223 -4.66 21.46 6.62
CA ILE A 223 -3.75 21.45 5.47
C ILE A 223 -4.52 21.98 4.26
N PHE A 224 -4.00 23.04 3.64
CA PHE A 224 -4.70 23.76 2.57
C PHE A 224 -4.10 23.52 1.18
N GLN A 225 -3.07 22.68 1.11
CA GLN A 225 -2.41 22.30 -0.12
C GLN A 225 -2.29 20.78 -0.17
N GLN A 226 -2.32 20.22 -1.37
CA GLN A 226 -2.02 18.81 -1.58
C GLN A 226 -0.64 18.48 -0.94
N PRO A 227 -0.52 17.38 -0.20
CA PRO A 227 0.78 16.92 0.30
C PRO A 227 1.77 16.74 -0.86
N LEU A 228 2.97 17.26 -0.69
CA LEU A 228 4.05 17.10 -1.66
C LEU A 228 4.47 15.64 -1.74
N GLU A 229 4.96 15.22 -2.90
CA GLU A 229 5.55 13.89 -3.06
C GLU A 229 6.72 13.70 -2.07
N ASN A 230 6.83 12.49 -1.53
CA ASN A 230 7.74 12.06 -0.49
C ASN A 230 7.52 12.68 0.90
N ASN A 231 6.49 13.52 1.10
CA ASN A 231 6.09 13.88 2.46
C ASN A 231 5.72 12.61 3.24
N ILE A 232 6.11 12.56 4.50
CA ILE A 232 5.80 11.43 5.39
C ILE A 232 4.84 11.89 6.49
N TRP A 233 3.70 11.22 6.59
CA TRP A 233 2.79 11.30 7.74
C TRP A 233 2.87 10.03 8.57
N ARG A 234 2.34 10.08 9.79
CA ARG A 234 2.09 8.87 10.58
C ARG A 234 0.61 8.52 10.56
N MET A 235 0.32 7.22 10.50
CA MET A 235 -1.03 6.68 10.55
C MET A 235 -1.10 5.43 11.41
N ALA A 236 -2.23 5.26 12.09
CA ALA A 236 -2.62 4.00 12.68
C ALA A 236 -4.12 3.75 12.48
N ILE A 237 -4.50 2.48 12.54
CA ILE A 237 -5.89 2.04 12.42
C ILE A 237 -6.16 1.09 13.58
N THR A 238 -7.30 1.28 14.22
CA THR A 238 -7.86 0.34 15.18
C THR A 238 -9.21 -0.13 14.68
N GLY A 239 -9.37 -1.44 14.54
CA GLY A 239 -10.64 -2.09 14.29
C GLY A 239 -11.26 -2.54 15.61
N HIS A 240 -12.50 -2.14 15.83
CA HIS A 240 -13.31 -2.53 16.97
C HIS A 240 -14.40 -3.49 16.52
N ASP A 241 -14.84 -4.31 17.45
CA ASP A 241 -15.65 -5.50 17.16
C ASP A 241 -16.57 -5.83 18.33
N ARG A 242 -17.81 -6.21 18.03
CA ARG A 242 -18.80 -6.65 19.01
C ARG A 242 -19.73 -7.70 18.40
N ASP A 243 -19.71 -8.90 18.96
CA ASP A 243 -20.55 -9.99 18.46
C ASP A 243 -21.97 -10.09 19.09
N TYR A 244 -22.30 -9.26 20.09
CA TYR A 244 -23.56 -9.39 20.84
C TYR A 244 -24.08 -8.07 21.41
N LEU A 245 -25.40 -7.90 21.43
CA LEU A 245 -26.06 -6.77 22.11
C LEU A 245 -25.57 -6.62 23.56
N ASN A 246 -25.63 -7.71 24.31
CA ASN A 246 -25.21 -7.80 25.70
C ASN A 246 -23.99 -8.73 25.74
N GLY A 247 -22.84 -8.18 26.13
CA GLY A 247 -21.59 -8.92 26.14
C GLY A 247 -20.41 -7.96 26.32
N ASP A 248 -19.25 -8.55 26.55
CA ASP A 248 -17.98 -7.82 26.55
C ASP A 248 -17.63 -7.42 25.12
N THR A 249 -16.97 -6.27 24.96
CA THR A 249 -16.37 -5.89 23.68
C THR A 249 -15.17 -6.79 23.37
N ILE A 250 -14.97 -7.09 22.10
CA ILE A 250 -13.84 -7.90 21.66
C ILE A 250 -12.60 -6.99 21.67
N PRO A 251 -11.43 -7.48 22.14
CA PRO A 251 -10.21 -6.68 22.14
C PRO A 251 -9.89 -6.15 20.74
N PRO A 252 -9.67 -4.83 20.60
CA PRO A 252 -9.51 -4.23 19.29
C PRO A 252 -8.19 -4.66 18.64
N GLN A 253 -8.20 -4.75 17.30
CA GLN A 253 -7.04 -5.11 16.50
C GLN A 253 -6.43 -3.86 15.89
N ASN A 254 -5.09 -3.79 15.88
CA ASN A 254 -4.38 -2.57 15.54
C ASN A 254 -3.42 -2.76 14.36
N TRP A 255 -3.32 -1.72 13.53
CA TRP A 255 -2.23 -1.50 12.61
C TRP A 255 -1.52 -0.18 12.91
N PRO A 256 -0.19 -0.17 13.12
CA PRO A 256 0.66 -1.35 13.33
C PRO A 256 0.32 -2.08 14.64
N ALA A 257 0.76 -3.33 14.79
CA ALA A 257 0.44 -4.15 15.97
C ALA A 257 0.90 -3.51 17.31
N ALA A 258 1.99 -2.73 17.29
CA ALA A 258 2.54 -2.04 18.47
C ALA A 258 1.92 -0.66 18.74
N PHE A 259 0.80 -0.32 18.10
CA PHE A 259 0.13 0.98 18.20
C PHE A 259 0.00 1.50 19.64
N SER A 260 0.18 2.82 19.79
CA SER A 260 -0.09 3.57 21.00
C SER A 260 -0.95 4.79 20.66
N GLU A 261 -2.08 4.96 21.34
CA GLU A 261 -3.02 6.04 21.00
C GLU A 261 -2.48 7.45 21.32
N SER A 262 -1.59 7.59 22.31
CA SER A 262 -1.05 8.88 22.76
C SER A 262 0.33 9.22 22.18
N GLU A 263 0.96 8.31 21.44
CA GLU A 263 2.30 8.51 20.88
C GLU A 263 2.41 7.94 19.46
N ALA A 264 2.90 8.77 18.54
CA ALA A 264 3.07 8.38 17.14
C ALA A 264 4.33 7.52 16.88
N THR A 265 5.14 7.25 17.91
CA THR A 265 6.37 6.45 17.82
C THR A 265 6.12 5.09 17.18
N ASN A 266 4.99 4.44 17.49
CA ASN A 266 4.64 3.11 16.99
C ASN A 266 3.60 3.13 15.86
N TRP A 267 3.37 4.29 15.25
CA TRP A 267 2.47 4.41 14.13
C TRP A 267 3.21 4.09 12.83
N GLY A 268 2.47 3.56 11.86
CA GLY A 268 2.97 3.35 10.52
C GLY A 268 3.22 4.70 9.84
N SER A 269 3.92 4.66 8.71
CA SER A 269 4.18 5.83 7.90
C SER A 269 3.35 5.81 6.62
N LEU A 270 2.89 6.99 6.19
CA LEU A 270 2.32 7.21 4.88
C LEU A 270 3.32 8.07 4.10
N SER A 271 3.80 7.58 2.97
CA SER A 271 4.62 8.36 2.04
C SER A 271 3.78 8.77 0.84
N PHE A 272 3.71 10.05 0.53
CA PHE A 272 2.87 10.53 -0.57
C PHE A 272 3.59 10.38 -1.92
N GLY A 273 2.95 9.78 -2.92
CA GLY A 273 3.45 9.75 -4.29
C GLY A 273 4.08 8.43 -4.71
N LEU A 274 5.22 8.52 -5.40
CA LEU A 274 5.81 7.39 -6.12
C LEU A 274 6.29 6.27 -5.18
N LEU A 275 6.21 5.04 -5.70
CA LEU A 275 6.92 3.91 -5.11
C LEU A 275 8.44 4.14 -5.18
N PRO A 276 9.23 3.52 -4.28
CA PRO A 276 10.67 3.67 -4.28
C PRO A 276 11.30 3.28 -5.62
N ASN A 277 12.09 4.17 -6.23
CA ASN A 277 12.86 3.82 -7.41
C ASN A 277 14.03 2.90 -7.01
N GLY A 278 14.01 1.67 -7.52
CA GLY A 278 15.00 0.65 -7.21
C GLY A 278 16.30 0.79 -7.99
N THR A 279 16.27 1.43 -9.17
CA THR A 279 17.39 1.41 -10.12
C THR A 279 18.46 2.45 -9.77
N ILE A 280 19.71 2.00 -9.72
CA ILE A 280 20.89 2.83 -9.48
C ILE A 280 21.80 2.74 -10.71
N ASN A 281 22.29 3.89 -11.19
CA ASN A 281 23.29 3.92 -12.25
C ASN A 281 24.63 3.40 -11.71
N GLY A 282 25.36 2.66 -12.52
CA GLY A 282 26.65 2.13 -12.13
C GLY A 282 27.25 1.23 -13.20
N THR A 283 28.42 0.66 -12.91
CA THR A 283 29.11 -0.30 -13.78
C THR A 283 28.80 -1.71 -13.30
N SER A 284 28.07 -2.48 -14.12
CA SER A 284 27.74 -3.87 -13.84
C SER A 284 29.01 -4.72 -13.76
N GLN A 285 29.12 -5.49 -12.67
CA GLN A 285 30.20 -6.46 -12.45
C GLN A 285 29.70 -7.89 -12.64
N GLY A 286 28.39 -8.12 -12.53
CA GLY A 286 27.81 -9.43 -12.74
C GLY A 286 26.29 -9.43 -12.64
N ASN A 287 25.72 -10.59 -12.99
CA ASN A 287 24.31 -10.89 -12.85
C ASN A 287 24.15 -12.23 -12.13
N LEU A 288 23.19 -12.30 -11.20
CA LEU A 288 22.85 -13.48 -10.44
C LEU A 288 21.37 -13.80 -10.62
N ILE A 289 21.03 -15.07 -10.82
CA ILE A 289 19.66 -15.56 -10.79
C ILE A 289 19.54 -16.47 -9.57
N ILE A 290 18.62 -16.15 -8.67
CA ILE A 290 18.27 -16.95 -7.50
C ILE A 290 16.89 -17.55 -7.77
N GLN A 291 16.85 -18.88 -7.89
CA GLN A 291 15.66 -19.64 -8.28
C GLN A 291 15.74 -21.04 -7.66
N GLU A 292 14.60 -21.61 -7.29
CA GLU A 292 14.52 -22.93 -6.66
C GLU A 292 15.22 -24.03 -7.46
N GLY A 293 16.08 -24.80 -6.78
CA GLY A 293 16.91 -25.88 -7.34
C GLY A 293 18.16 -25.42 -8.11
N LEU A 294 18.24 -24.15 -8.53
CA LEU A 294 19.41 -23.63 -9.23
C LEU A 294 20.58 -23.46 -8.23
N ASN A 295 21.71 -24.14 -8.49
CA ASN A 295 22.89 -24.16 -7.61
C ASN A 295 22.58 -24.58 -6.14
N GLY A 296 21.57 -25.43 -5.93
CA GLY A 296 21.14 -25.86 -4.60
C GLY A 296 20.42 -24.79 -3.78
N THR A 297 19.94 -23.72 -4.44
CA THR A 297 19.08 -22.70 -3.83
C THR A 297 17.77 -23.31 -3.36
N ILE A 298 17.34 -22.93 -2.16
CA ILE A 298 16.01 -23.22 -1.62
C ILE A 298 15.24 -21.90 -1.53
N VAL A 299 14.22 -21.71 -2.37
CA VAL A 299 13.26 -20.61 -2.34
C VAL A 299 12.00 -21.14 -1.68
N GLN A 300 11.56 -20.48 -0.61
CA GLN A 300 10.29 -20.83 0.03
C GLN A 300 9.16 -20.00 -0.57
N ASP A 301 8.00 -20.61 -0.75
CA ASP A 301 6.80 -19.90 -1.15
C ASP A 301 5.53 -20.44 -0.52
N ALA A 302 4.50 -19.60 -0.43
CA ALA A 302 3.22 -20.00 0.15
C ALA A 302 2.07 -19.14 -0.37
N SER A 303 0.91 -19.79 -0.56
CA SER A 303 -0.28 -19.21 -1.17
C SER A 303 -1.49 -19.19 -0.20
N PRO A 304 -1.42 -18.46 0.93
CA PRO A 304 -2.51 -18.47 1.91
C PRO A 304 -3.80 -17.85 1.36
N GLY A 305 -4.94 -18.43 1.76
CA GLY A 305 -6.28 -17.98 1.43
C GLY A 305 -7.12 -19.01 0.65
N GLY A 306 -7.98 -18.51 -0.23
CA GLY A 306 -8.97 -19.29 -0.97
C GLY A 306 -8.44 -20.19 -2.06
N PHE A 307 -7.24 -19.89 -2.57
CA PHE A 307 -6.64 -20.57 -3.71
C PHE A 307 -7.56 -20.54 -4.95
N THR A 308 -7.46 -21.54 -5.83
CA THR A 308 -8.28 -21.62 -7.05
C THR A 308 -9.74 -22.04 -6.82
N VAL A 309 -10.07 -22.48 -5.61
CA VAL A 309 -11.40 -23.05 -5.26
C VAL A 309 -12.17 -22.22 -4.25
N CYS A 310 -11.68 -21.02 -3.92
CA CYS A 310 -12.31 -20.13 -2.95
C CYS A 310 -12.57 -20.77 -1.57
N GLY A 311 -11.66 -21.63 -1.14
CA GLY A 311 -11.80 -22.35 0.13
C GLY A 311 -12.97 -23.34 0.16
N ASP A 312 -13.36 -23.90 -0.99
CA ASP A 312 -14.39 -24.93 -1.08
C ASP A 312 -14.18 -26.03 -0.03
N ASN A 313 -15.29 -26.45 0.60
CA ASN A 313 -15.34 -27.39 1.71
C ASN A 313 -14.63 -26.97 3.02
N LEU A 314 -14.21 -25.70 3.16
CA LEU A 314 -13.71 -25.16 4.42
C LEU A 314 -14.81 -24.39 5.15
N ASN A 315 -14.87 -24.55 6.47
CA ASN A 315 -15.56 -23.57 7.30
C ASN A 315 -14.77 -22.26 7.32
N PHE A 316 -15.42 -21.17 6.93
CA PHE A 316 -14.79 -19.87 6.77
C PHE A 316 -14.19 -19.30 8.06
N TRP A 317 -14.87 -19.49 9.19
CA TRP A 317 -14.50 -18.88 10.46
C TRP A 317 -13.57 -19.73 11.33
N THR A 318 -13.40 -21.02 11.02
CA THR A 318 -12.59 -21.96 11.82
C THR A 318 -11.52 -22.71 11.05
N GLN A 319 -11.59 -22.77 9.71
CA GLN A 319 -10.68 -23.57 8.90
C GLN A 319 -10.00 -22.76 7.79
N TRP A 320 -10.70 -21.81 7.16
CA TRP A 320 -10.16 -21.06 6.03
C TRP A 320 -8.92 -20.25 6.42
N GLY A 321 -8.97 -19.50 7.52
CA GLY A 321 -7.85 -18.69 8.00
C GLY A 321 -6.61 -19.52 8.39
N GLU A 322 -6.84 -20.78 8.78
CA GLU A 322 -5.80 -21.72 9.21
C GLU A 322 -5.30 -22.65 8.10
N LYS A 323 -5.88 -22.58 6.90
CA LYS A 323 -5.53 -23.47 5.79
C LYS A 323 -4.09 -23.21 5.32
N VAL A 324 -3.28 -24.25 5.42
CA VAL A 324 -1.94 -24.34 4.81
C VAL A 324 -2.04 -25.16 3.52
N TYR A 325 -1.42 -24.66 2.46
CA TYR A 325 -1.19 -25.41 1.22
C TYR A 325 0.27 -25.86 1.22
N THR A 326 0.48 -27.13 1.53
CA THR A 326 1.84 -27.68 1.63
C THR A 326 2.51 -27.78 0.26
N PRO A 327 3.85 -27.81 0.21
CA PRO A 327 4.61 -27.86 -1.04
C PRO A 327 4.14 -28.93 -2.05
N THR A 328 3.74 -30.11 -1.57
CA THR A 328 3.24 -31.22 -2.42
C THR A 328 1.97 -30.89 -3.21
N ASP A 329 1.20 -29.90 -2.76
CA ASP A 329 -0.11 -29.55 -3.30
C ASP A 329 -0.08 -28.15 -3.97
N ASN A 330 1.02 -27.41 -3.82
CA ASN A 330 1.12 -25.99 -4.15
C ASN A 330 1.92 -25.76 -5.43
N TYR A 331 1.45 -26.26 -6.59
CA TYR A 331 2.05 -25.93 -7.91
C TYR A 331 1.59 -24.58 -8.47
N THR A 332 0.68 -23.90 -7.78
CA THR A 332 -0.02 -22.72 -8.27
C THR A 332 -0.07 -21.65 -7.21
N ALA A 333 0.47 -20.47 -7.52
CA ALA A 333 0.25 -19.28 -6.72
C ALA A 333 -0.96 -18.53 -7.26
N VAL A 334 -1.93 -18.22 -6.40
CA VAL A 334 -3.08 -17.40 -6.75
C VAL A 334 -2.94 -16.03 -6.10
N VAL A 335 -3.00 -14.98 -6.91
CA VAL A 335 -3.10 -13.61 -6.43
C VAL A 335 -4.48 -13.09 -6.81
N GLN A 336 -5.34 -12.86 -5.81
CA GLN A 336 -6.72 -12.47 -6.03
C GLN A 336 -7.27 -11.65 -4.85
N ASN A 337 -8.00 -10.58 -5.18
CA ASN A 337 -8.78 -9.75 -4.26
C ASN A 337 -9.93 -9.13 -5.07
N GLN A 338 -10.94 -8.59 -4.40
CA GLN A 338 -12.09 -7.93 -5.00
C GLN A 338 -12.70 -6.92 -4.03
N ARG A 339 -13.67 -6.13 -4.51
CA ARG A 339 -14.32 -5.12 -3.67
C ARG A 339 -15.42 -5.74 -2.83
N ASP A 340 -16.22 -6.63 -3.42
CA ASP A 340 -17.36 -7.22 -2.75
C ASP A 340 -16.92 -8.20 -1.67
N ILE A 341 -17.20 -7.83 -0.43
CA ILE A 341 -16.78 -8.59 0.74
C ILE A 341 -17.48 -9.96 0.83
N ALA A 342 -18.60 -10.18 0.13
CA ALA A 342 -19.29 -11.48 0.15
C ALA A 342 -18.42 -12.65 -0.33
N ASP A 343 -17.43 -12.35 -1.18
CA ASP A 343 -16.60 -13.33 -1.88
C ASP A 343 -15.15 -13.31 -1.36
N TRP A 344 -14.95 -12.82 -0.13
CA TRP A 344 -13.67 -12.89 0.59
C TRP A 344 -13.05 -14.29 0.68
N PRO A 345 -13.82 -15.40 0.72
CA PRO A 345 -13.23 -16.74 0.69
C PRO A 345 -12.42 -17.02 -0.58
N CYS A 346 -12.58 -16.24 -1.65
CA CYS A 346 -11.75 -16.33 -2.85
C CYS A 346 -10.43 -15.54 -2.77
N TYR A 347 -10.21 -14.74 -1.72
CA TYR A 347 -9.03 -13.88 -1.65
C TYR A 347 -7.79 -14.74 -1.43
N SER A 348 -6.71 -14.42 -2.13
CA SER A 348 -5.47 -15.19 -2.08
C SER A 348 -4.27 -14.27 -2.21
N LYS A 349 -3.28 -14.51 -1.34
CA LYS A 349 -1.99 -13.82 -1.35
C LYS A 349 -0.90 -14.80 -1.75
N TYR A 350 0.25 -14.26 -2.11
CA TYR A 350 1.41 -15.07 -2.40
C TYR A 350 2.66 -14.52 -1.70
N PHE A 351 3.36 -15.36 -0.95
CA PHE A 351 4.55 -15.02 -0.19
C PHE A 351 5.76 -15.75 -0.77
N LEU A 352 6.90 -15.07 -0.80
CA LEU A 352 8.16 -15.56 -1.35
C LEU A 352 9.32 -15.21 -0.41
N ALA A 353 10.23 -16.16 -0.22
CA ALA A 353 11.49 -15.92 0.48
C ALA A 353 12.69 -16.42 -0.34
N PHE A 354 13.55 -15.49 -0.77
CA PHE A 354 14.76 -15.81 -1.52
C PHE A 354 15.99 -15.76 -0.60
N PRO A 355 16.88 -16.77 -0.61
CA PRO A 355 18.16 -16.69 0.07
C PRO A 355 19.08 -15.72 -0.69
N ILE A 356 19.61 -14.70 -0.01
CA ILE A 356 20.37 -13.61 -0.64
C ILE A 356 21.86 -13.63 -0.29
N SER A 357 22.30 -14.62 0.49
CA SER A 357 23.70 -14.78 0.91
C SER A 357 24.68 -15.08 -0.22
N SER A 358 24.18 -15.51 -1.40
CA SER A 358 25.00 -15.74 -2.60
C SER A 358 25.38 -14.45 -3.33
N ILE A 359 24.78 -13.31 -2.98
CA ILE A 359 25.14 -12.01 -3.56
C ILE A 359 26.51 -11.61 -3.02
N PRO A 360 27.48 -11.24 -3.89
CA PRO A 360 28.81 -10.85 -3.43
C PRO A 360 28.77 -9.66 -2.46
N ALA A 361 29.43 -9.83 -1.31
CA ALA A 361 29.58 -8.75 -0.33
C ALA A 361 30.31 -7.54 -0.94
N ASN A 362 30.05 -6.35 -0.38
CA ASN A 362 30.65 -5.08 -0.82
C ASN A 362 30.34 -4.70 -2.29
N THR A 363 29.25 -5.22 -2.86
CA THR A 363 28.73 -4.79 -4.15
C THR A 363 27.48 -3.93 -3.97
N ALA A 364 27.25 -3.00 -4.90
CA ALA A 364 26.00 -2.27 -4.98
C ALA A 364 25.00 -3.07 -5.81
N ILE A 365 23.74 -3.12 -5.36
CA ILE A 365 22.62 -3.63 -6.16
C ILE A 365 22.23 -2.53 -7.15
N LEU A 366 22.50 -2.75 -8.43
CA LEU A 366 22.15 -1.81 -9.51
C LEU A 366 20.68 -1.98 -9.93
N SER A 367 20.22 -3.23 -9.98
CA SER A 367 18.82 -3.58 -10.15
C SER A 367 18.53 -4.98 -9.58
N ALA A 368 17.28 -5.22 -9.18
CA ALA A 368 16.79 -6.53 -8.83
C ALA A 368 15.34 -6.69 -9.27
N LYS A 369 15.01 -7.81 -9.89
CA LYS A 369 13.68 -8.09 -10.41
C LYS A 369 13.14 -9.39 -9.86
N LEU A 370 11.91 -9.37 -9.34
CA LEU A 370 11.12 -10.57 -9.14
C LEU A 370 10.48 -10.94 -10.48
N LYS A 371 10.69 -12.17 -10.95
CA LYS A 371 10.06 -12.70 -12.16
C LYS A 371 9.14 -13.87 -11.82
N LEU A 372 7.88 -13.78 -12.27
CA LEU A 372 6.87 -14.84 -12.17
C LEU A 372 6.33 -15.17 -13.57
N HIS A 373 5.81 -16.39 -13.76
CA HIS A 373 5.17 -16.79 -15.02
C HIS A 373 3.69 -17.07 -14.83
N LEU A 374 2.86 -16.26 -15.48
CA LEU A 374 1.41 -16.40 -15.54
C LEU A 374 1.06 -17.54 -16.49
N TYR A 375 0.30 -18.51 -16.02
CA TYR A 375 -0.14 -19.63 -16.86
C TYR A 375 -1.68 -19.74 -16.95
N GLY A 376 -2.42 -18.98 -16.13
CA GLY A 376 -3.88 -18.97 -16.14
C GLY A 376 -4.46 -17.82 -15.31
N ASN A 377 -5.78 -17.70 -15.32
CA ASN A 377 -6.52 -16.71 -14.54
C ASN A 377 -7.95 -17.19 -14.25
N SER A 378 -8.56 -16.57 -13.24
CA SER A 378 -9.98 -16.70 -12.96
C SER A 378 -10.81 -16.13 -14.12
N GLY A 379 -12.04 -16.58 -14.25
CA GLY A 379 -12.99 -16.11 -15.26
C GLY A 379 -12.93 -16.86 -16.59
N LYS A 380 -13.85 -16.51 -17.48
CA LYS A 380 -14.06 -17.11 -18.79
C LYS A 380 -14.17 -16.03 -19.85
N TRP A 381 -13.30 -16.12 -20.86
CA TRP A 381 -13.30 -15.15 -21.96
C TRP A 381 -14.65 -15.13 -22.71
N ASN A 382 -15.06 -13.95 -23.16
CA ASN A 382 -16.36 -13.69 -23.81
C ASN A 382 -17.61 -14.06 -22.97
N ASP A 383 -17.46 -14.35 -21.68
CA ASP A 383 -18.60 -14.52 -20.78
C ASP A 383 -19.01 -13.16 -20.18
N PRO A 384 -20.29 -12.76 -20.25
CA PRO A 384 -20.73 -11.46 -19.76
C PRO A 384 -20.75 -11.35 -18.22
N VAL A 385 -20.77 -12.48 -17.50
CA VAL A 385 -20.79 -12.52 -16.04
C VAL A 385 -19.40 -12.86 -15.51
N PHE A 386 -18.77 -13.87 -16.10
CA PHE A 386 -17.48 -14.39 -15.65
C PHE A 386 -16.28 -13.75 -16.37
N HIS A 387 -16.43 -12.54 -16.91
CA HIS A 387 -15.38 -11.89 -17.68
C HIS A 387 -14.09 -11.71 -16.85
N PRO A 388 -12.92 -12.12 -17.35
CA PRO A 388 -11.67 -11.91 -16.64
C PRO A 388 -11.18 -10.47 -16.82
N TYR A 389 -10.71 -9.84 -15.74
CA TYR A 389 -10.18 -8.47 -15.77
C TYR A 389 -8.68 -8.45 -15.51
N ARG A 390 -7.98 -7.41 -16.01
CA ARG A 390 -6.59 -7.13 -15.62
C ARG A 390 -6.51 -6.81 -14.14
N SER A 391 -5.36 -7.12 -13.54
CA SER A 391 -5.11 -6.97 -12.10
C SER A 391 -3.91 -6.10 -11.84
N LEU A 392 -4.00 -5.17 -10.90
CA LEU A 392 -2.82 -4.45 -10.43
C LEU A 392 -2.24 -5.22 -9.25
N ILE A 393 -1.21 -6.01 -9.52
CA ILE A 393 -0.53 -6.80 -8.49
C ILE A 393 0.60 -5.95 -7.91
N GLN A 394 0.54 -5.74 -6.60
CA GLN A 394 1.53 -5.02 -5.81
C GLN A 394 2.46 -6.03 -5.12
N VAL A 395 3.76 -5.71 -5.11
CA VAL A 395 4.80 -6.44 -4.37
C VAL A 395 5.23 -5.57 -3.21
N SER A 396 5.27 -6.17 -2.04
CA SER A 396 5.66 -5.53 -0.79
C SER A 396 6.74 -6.34 -0.08
N ARG A 397 7.63 -5.67 0.66
CA ARG A 397 8.47 -6.33 1.67
C ARG A 397 7.57 -6.75 2.83
N SER A 398 7.69 -7.99 3.30
CA SER A 398 6.97 -8.49 4.47
C SER A 398 7.91 -8.70 5.66
N GLY A 399 7.34 -8.88 6.85
CA GLY A 399 8.07 -9.46 7.97
C GLY A 399 8.64 -10.84 7.60
N GLY A 400 9.80 -11.17 8.17
CA GLY A 400 10.51 -12.42 7.91
C GLY A 400 10.23 -13.54 8.92
N GLY A 401 10.97 -14.63 8.80
CA GLY A 401 10.99 -15.73 9.77
C GLY A 401 9.82 -16.72 9.68
N TRP A 402 8.96 -16.59 8.67
CA TRP A 402 7.92 -17.57 8.40
C TRP A 402 8.46 -18.82 7.69
N ASN A 403 7.68 -19.90 7.73
CA ASN A 403 7.97 -21.17 7.06
C ASN A 403 6.80 -21.55 6.15
N GLU A 404 7.08 -21.96 4.92
CA GLU A 404 6.06 -22.34 3.93
C GLU A 404 5.14 -23.48 4.40
N ASN A 405 5.63 -24.41 5.23
CA ASN A 405 4.87 -25.56 5.70
C ASN A 405 3.91 -25.22 6.85
N SER A 406 3.94 -23.98 7.35
CA SER A 406 3.03 -23.52 8.39
C SER A 406 2.36 -22.18 8.07
N LEU A 407 2.76 -21.50 6.98
CA LEU A 407 2.18 -20.21 6.63
C LEU A 407 0.71 -20.37 6.22
N ASN A 408 -0.16 -19.63 6.91
CA ASN A 408 -1.58 -19.52 6.60
C ASN A 408 -2.00 -18.05 6.63
N TRP A 409 -3.29 -17.77 6.46
CA TRP A 409 -3.77 -16.39 6.43
C TRP A 409 -3.61 -15.68 7.78
N ASN A 410 -3.87 -16.40 8.88
CA ASN A 410 -3.90 -15.87 10.24
C ASN A 410 -2.53 -15.63 10.87
N ASN A 411 -1.49 -16.33 10.39
CA ASN A 411 -0.11 -16.15 10.85
C ASN A 411 0.80 -15.48 9.81
N ALA A 412 0.25 -15.06 8.66
CA ALA A 412 1.00 -14.33 7.65
C ALA A 412 1.60 -13.04 8.25
N PRO A 413 2.88 -12.75 7.98
CA PRO A 413 3.55 -11.58 8.54
C PRO A 413 2.93 -10.28 8.02
N GLN A 414 3.06 -9.23 8.82
CA GLN A 414 2.67 -7.88 8.43
C GLN A 414 3.50 -7.38 7.24
N LEU A 415 2.90 -6.57 6.38
CA LEU A 415 3.63 -5.81 5.36
C LEU A 415 4.46 -4.70 6.00
N LEU A 416 5.70 -4.55 5.53
CA LEU A 416 6.61 -3.50 5.96
C LEU A 416 6.64 -2.34 4.96
N GLU A 417 6.57 -2.59 3.66
CA GLU A 417 6.61 -1.54 2.65
C GLU A 417 6.07 -2.05 1.30
N ASN A 418 5.22 -1.28 0.63
CA ASN A 418 4.88 -1.53 -0.77
C ASN A 418 5.98 -0.99 -1.69
N ILE A 419 6.53 -1.85 -2.54
CA ILE A 419 7.79 -1.63 -3.26
C ILE A 419 7.54 -1.43 -4.75
N SER A 420 6.69 -2.27 -5.33
CA SER A 420 6.48 -2.32 -6.77
C SER A 420 5.05 -2.68 -7.11
N GLN A 421 4.65 -2.40 -8.34
CA GLN A 421 3.36 -2.82 -8.85
C GLN A 421 3.42 -3.01 -10.36
N THR A 422 2.63 -3.94 -10.89
CA THR A 422 2.53 -4.18 -12.32
C THR A 422 1.13 -4.65 -12.67
N TRP A 423 0.62 -4.14 -13.79
CA TRP A 423 -0.62 -4.62 -14.36
C TRP A 423 -0.39 -5.97 -15.05
N VAL A 424 -1.15 -6.97 -14.62
CA VAL A 424 -1.15 -8.32 -15.18
C VAL A 424 -2.43 -8.51 -15.95
N ASP A 425 -2.31 -8.72 -17.25
CA ASP A 425 -3.44 -8.95 -18.14
C ASP A 425 -3.87 -10.43 -18.05
N PRO A 426 -5.18 -10.74 -18.10
CA PRO A 426 -5.63 -12.11 -18.22
C PRO A 426 -5.22 -12.70 -19.59
N ILE A 427 -5.03 -14.01 -19.64
CA ILE A 427 -4.77 -14.72 -20.88
C ILE A 427 -6.07 -15.33 -21.42
N GLU A 428 -6.31 -15.19 -22.72
CA GLU A 428 -7.49 -15.76 -23.38
C GLU A 428 -7.35 -17.28 -23.55
N THR A 429 -6.14 -17.74 -23.90
CA THR A 429 -5.81 -19.15 -24.06
C THR A 429 -4.46 -19.43 -23.41
N PHE A 430 -4.31 -20.62 -22.84
CA PHE A 430 -3.04 -21.07 -22.29
C PHE A 430 -1.93 -20.99 -23.36
N SER A 431 -0.89 -20.21 -23.08
CA SER A 431 0.20 -19.91 -24.02
C SER A 431 1.24 -21.03 -24.15
N GLY A 432 1.06 -22.13 -23.43
CA GLY A 432 2.11 -23.13 -23.23
C GLY A 432 3.06 -22.74 -22.09
N TRP A 433 3.80 -23.73 -21.60
CA TRP A 433 4.82 -23.55 -20.56
C TRP A 433 6.05 -22.82 -21.13
N PRO A 434 6.73 -21.95 -20.34
CA PRO A 434 6.52 -21.70 -18.91
C PRO A 434 5.35 -20.77 -18.55
N GLY A 435 4.65 -20.22 -19.53
CA GLY A 435 3.65 -19.16 -19.36
C GLY A 435 4.21 -17.78 -19.71
N VAL A 436 3.42 -16.73 -19.48
CA VAL A 436 3.76 -15.34 -19.79
C VAL A 436 4.56 -14.73 -18.63
N PRO A 437 5.79 -14.25 -18.85
CA PRO A 437 6.61 -13.67 -17.78
C PRO A 437 6.13 -12.27 -17.39
N TYR A 438 6.09 -12.01 -16.09
CA TYR A 438 5.88 -10.69 -15.49
C TYR A 438 7.03 -10.38 -14.52
N GLU A 439 7.44 -9.11 -14.47
CA GLU A 439 8.57 -8.65 -13.66
C GLU A 439 8.18 -7.46 -12.79
N TRP A 440 8.68 -7.44 -11.55
CA TRP A 440 8.56 -6.32 -10.62
C TRP A 440 9.95 -5.87 -10.15
N ASP A 441 10.20 -4.57 -10.09
CA ASP A 441 11.43 -4.02 -9.51
C ASP A 441 11.39 -4.15 -7.98
N VAL A 442 12.29 -4.94 -7.43
CA VAL A 442 12.41 -5.21 -5.98
C VAL A 442 13.78 -4.80 -5.44
N ALA A 443 14.54 -3.97 -6.17
CA ALA A 443 15.90 -3.60 -5.78
C ALA A 443 15.94 -2.84 -4.45
N THR A 444 14.94 -2.01 -4.17
CA THR A 444 14.83 -1.33 -2.87
C THR A 444 14.64 -2.33 -1.73
N ALA A 445 13.76 -3.32 -1.91
CA ALA A 445 13.53 -4.36 -0.90
C ALA A 445 14.81 -5.17 -0.64
N LEU A 446 15.52 -5.57 -1.70
CA LEU A 446 16.77 -6.31 -1.60
C LEU A 446 17.86 -5.50 -0.88
N ARG A 447 18.00 -4.21 -1.22
CA ARG A 447 18.97 -3.32 -0.55
C ARG A 447 18.67 -3.19 0.95
N LYS A 448 17.40 -3.02 1.32
CA LYS A 448 16.99 -2.95 2.73
C LYS A 448 17.29 -4.26 3.47
N ALA A 449 16.94 -5.42 2.89
CA ALA A 449 17.27 -6.72 3.48
C ALA A 449 18.79 -6.89 3.72
N ILE A 450 19.63 -6.48 2.76
CA ILE A 450 21.10 -6.51 2.91
C ILE A 450 21.57 -5.53 3.99
N GLN A 451 21.02 -4.31 4.04
CA GLN A 451 21.35 -3.30 5.07
C GLN A 451 20.98 -3.76 6.47
N ASP A 452 19.87 -4.50 6.59
CA ASP A 452 19.37 -5.07 7.84
C ASP A 452 20.10 -6.37 8.24
N ASN A 453 21.09 -6.79 7.46
CA ASN A 453 21.86 -8.03 7.63
C ASN A 453 20.99 -9.29 7.60
N GLU A 454 19.91 -9.28 6.81
CA GLU A 454 19.08 -10.45 6.59
C GLU A 454 19.76 -11.44 5.64
N SER A 455 19.57 -12.74 5.88
CA SER A 455 20.01 -13.81 4.98
C SER A 455 18.98 -14.15 3.89
N MET A 456 17.75 -13.67 4.06
CA MET A 456 16.61 -13.93 3.20
C MET A 456 15.92 -12.62 2.83
N LEU A 457 15.46 -12.49 1.58
CA LEU A 457 14.54 -11.44 1.16
C LEU A 457 13.11 -11.97 1.20
N TYR A 458 12.26 -11.37 2.04
CA TYR A 458 10.85 -11.73 2.17
C TYR A 458 9.93 -10.75 1.42
N LEU A 459 9.11 -11.29 0.52
CA LEU A 459 8.16 -10.56 -0.31
C LEU A 459 6.75 -11.11 -0.13
N ALA A 460 5.78 -10.23 -0.29
CA ALA A 460 4.36 -10.57 -0.36
C ALA A 460 3.72 -9.89 -1.57
N LEU A 461 2.85 -10.63 -2.25
CA LEU A 461 2.14 -10.19 -3.44
C LEU A 461 0.64 -10.22 -3.18
N TYR A 462 -0.01 -9.15 -3.57
CA TYR A 462 -1.46 -9.05 -3.49
C TYR A 462 -2.00 -8.07 -4.53
N SER A 463 -3.25 -8.25 -4.93
CA SER A 463 -3.93 -7.35 -5.88
C SER A 463 -4.82 -6.37 -5.15
N ALA A 464 -4.91 -5.13 -5.63
CA ALA A 464 -5.85 -4.13 -5.11
C ALA A 464 -7.21 -4.17 -5.83
N ASP A 465 -7.47 -5.21 -6.63
CA ASP A 465 -8.60 -5.31 -7.55
C ASP A 465 -9.96 -5.13 -6.86
N GLY A 466 -10.92 -4.65 -7.66
CA GLY A 466 -12.33 -4.52 -7.26
C GLY A 466 -13.28 -5.48 -7.98
N ALA A 467 -12.89 -5.97 -9.16
CA ALA A 467 -13.74 -6.80 -10.01
C ALA A 467 -13.69 -8.27 -9.57
N TYR A 468 -14.83 -8.95 -9.70
CA TYR A 468 -14.88 -10.41 -9.67
C TYR A 468 -13.99 -11.00 -10.76
N HIS A 469 -13.53 -12.25 -10.55
CA HIS A 469 -12.78 -13.03 -11.53
C HIS A 469 -11.47 -12.38 -12.00
N SER A 470 -10.85 -11.58 -11.14
CA SER A 470 -9.54 -10.97 -11.43
C SER A 470 -8.35 -11.86 -11.04
N GLY A 471 -8.55 -13.03 -10.41
CA GLY A 471 -7.47 -13.89 -9.96
C GLY A 471 -6.45 -14.25 -11.05
N LYS A 472 -5.16 -14.24 -10.69
CA LYS A 472 -4.03 -14.59 -11.57
C LYS A 472 -3.29 -15.80 -11.02
N TYR A 473 -2.97 -16.76 -11.89
CA TYR A 473 -2.35 -18.03 -11.53
C TYR A 473 -0.91 -18.08 -12.04
N PHE A 474 0.05 -18.15 -11.10
CA PHE A 474 1.48 -18.21 -11.38
C PHE A 474 2.04 -19.57 -10.97
N SER A 475 3.16 -19.97 -11.60
CA SER A 475 3.94 -21.13 -11.16
C SER A 475 4.67 -20.83 -9.84
N THR A 476 4.74 -21.82 -8.95
CA THR A 476 5.45 -21.79 -7.66
C THR A 476 6.86 -22.38 -7.75
N SER A 477 7.63 -22.33 -6.66
CA SER A 477 8.91 -23.02 -6.46
C SER A 477 8.76 -24.53 -6.62
N GLU A 478 7.60 -25.07 -6.23
CA GLU A 478 7.33 -26.51 -6.18
C GLU A 478 7.09 -27.16 -7.54
N VAL A 479 6.91 -26.36 -8.59
CA VAL A 479 6.75 -26.89 -9.95
C VAL A 479 7.93 -27.79 -10.30
N GLU A 480 7.65 -29.01 -10.76
CA GLU A 480 8.70 -29.99 -11.07
C GLU A 480 9.60 -29.57 -12.25
N ASP A 481 10.68 -30.33 -12.46
CA ASP A 481 11.75 -29.99 -13.41
C ASP A 481 11.30 -29.83 -14.87
N TRP A 482 10.18 -30.45 -15.25
CA TRP A 482 9.60 -30.28 -16.59
C TRP A 482 9.23 -28.82 -16.89
N ASN A 483 9.06 -27.99 -15.86
CA ASN A 483 8.82 -26.55 -15.96
C ASN A 483 9.58 -25.73 -14.92
N ALA A 484 10.80 -26.18 -14.56
CA ALA A 484 11.69 -25.43 -13.67
C ALA A 484 11.92 -23.97 -14.12
N ALA A 485 11.87 -23.71 -15.43
CA ALA A 485 12.01 -22.36 -15.99
C ALA A 485 10.90 -21.39 -15.54
N ALA A 486 9.73 -21.90 -15.12
CA ALA A 486 8.62 -21.07 -14.66
C ALA A 486 8.72 -20.69 -13.18
N ARG A 487 9.52 -21.41 -12.38
CA ARG A 487 9.65 -21.19 -10.93
C ARG A 487 10.00 -19.72 -10.65
N PRO A 488 9.50 -19.11 -9.56
CA PRO A 488 9.84 -17.76 -9.17
C PRO A 488 11.34 -17.51 -9.15
N ALA A 489 11.78 -16.38 -9.70
CA ALA A 489 13.19 -16.04 -9.77
C ALA A 489 13.44 -14.60 -9.32
N LEU A 490 14.52 -14.41 -8.55
CA LEU A 490 15.09 -13.11 -8.28
C LEU A 490 16.31 -12.90 -9.18
N ILE A 491 16.25 -11.91 -10.07
CA ILE A 491 17.31 -11.57 -11.03
C ILE A 491 18.01 -10.31 -10.52
N VAL A 492 19.29 -10.41 -10.17
CA VAL A 492 20.06 -9.35 -9.52
C VAL A 492 21.25 -8.93 -10.37
N ASN A 493 21.28 -7.66 -10.77
CA ASN A 493 22.48 -7.03 -11.33
C ASN A 493 23.22 -6.29 -10.22
N TYR A 494 24.47 -6.64 -10.00
CA TYR A 494 25.33 -6.03 -8.99
C TYR A 494 26.60 -5.45 -9.62
N GLY A 495 27.16 -4.45 -8.96
CA GLY A 495 28.38 -3.79 -9.43
C GLY A 495 28.85 -2.66 -8.55
N THR A 496 29.48 -1.65 -9.16
CA THR A 496 29.90 -0.41 -8.51
C THR A 496 28.97 0.74 -8.90
N PRO A 497 28.58 1.62 -7.98
CA PRO A 497 27.82 2.83 -8.30
C PRO A 497 28.54 3.76 -9.29
#